data_AF-E7N5M7-F1
#
_entry.id   AF-E7N5M7-F1
#
_cell.length_a   1.000
_cell.length_b   1.000
_cell.length_c   1.000
_cell.angle_alpha   90.00
_cell.angle_beta   90.00
_cell.angle_gamma   90.00
#
_symmetry.space_group_name_H-M   'P 1'
#
loop_
_entity.id
_entity.type
_entity.pdbx_description
1 polymer ?
#
loop_
_entity_poly.entity_id
_entity_poly.type
_entity_poly.pdbx_seq_one_letter_code
_entity_poly.pdbx_strand_id
1 'polypeptide(L)'
;MKWRNGVKKIVVVIGDAPPRDPEPETGYTAASVAKVAYDVDPVSVYGIDTGQLNSTSFQTLVTSSTGTTANASAPDQVSDLVNKAISSELNKPFAWIQGPYVAKVGDPVDIDAAASHAVSGSLTSYEWDFNGDGVYDETGTSPRITHTFSEEFSGVIGLRVTQSDGQTAVATTQVDITDDGDNTPRDQDNCPDVSNWGQTDYDNDGVGDECDPDPGFPTQDKPGVCVVGKNCPPDSGTPSAQPTPAPSGGSTPTPPSPLSPPRRPRQFRQLLLQSAPSPTQGPTRAG
;
A
#
# COMPACT_ATOMS: atom_id res chain seq x y z
N MET A 1 3.15 -2.44 18.33
CA MET A 1 3.23 -3.92 18.38
C MET A 1 3.81 -4.38 17.06
N LYS A 2 4.86 -5.23 17.07
CA LYS A 2 5.42 -5.81 15.84
C LYS A 2 4.71 -7.15 15.62
N TRP A 3 3.75 -7.20 14.70
CA TRP A 3 3.02 -8.42 14.40
C TRP A 3 3.96 -9.48 13.81
N ARG A 4 3.70 -10.75 14.12
CA ARG A 4 4.41 -11.88 13.51
C ARG A 4 3.86 -12.11 12.10
N ASN A 5 4.65 -12.67 11.20
CA ASN A 5 4.13 -13.11 9.89
C ASN A 5 3.01 -14.16 10.10
N GLY A 6 1.96 -14.09 9.28
CA GLY A 6 0.83 -15.03 9.33
C GLY A 6 -0.24 -14.75 10.38
N VAL A 7 -0.33 -13.52 10.91
CA VAL A 7 -1.42 -13.13 11.81
C VAL A 7 -2.74 -13.07 11.03
N LYS A 8 -3.79 -13.69 11.58
CA LYS A 8 -5.17 -13.62 11.09
C LYS A 8 -5.98 -12.69 11.98
N LYS A 9 -6.83 -11.85 11.37
CA LYS A 9 -7.86 -11.07 12.08
C LYS A 9 -9.15 -11.88 12.08
N ILE A 10 -9.79 -11.99 13.22
CA ILE A 10 -11.05 -12.74 13.39
C ILE A 10 -11.99 -11.89 14.22
N VAL A 11 -13.21 -11.72 13.75
CA VAL A 11 -14.30 -11.15 14.54
C VAL A 11 -15.28 -12.29 14.86
N VAL A 12 -15.48 -12.55 16.14
CA VAL A 12 -16.50 -13.49 16.62
C VAL A 12 -17.61 -12.68 17.28
N VAL A 13 -18.81 -12.73 16.70
CA VAL A 13 -20.00 -12.05 17.21
C VAL A 13 -20.86 -13.08 17.93
N ILE A 14 -21.17 -12.80 19.19
CA ILE A 14 -22.06 -13.61 20.03
C ILE A 14 -23.21 -12.70 20.45
N GLY A 15 -24.44 -13.13 20.24
CA GLY A 15 -25.61 -12.30 20.48
C GLY A 15 -26.91 -13.08 20.53
N ASP A 16 -27.83 -12.56 21.33
CA ASP A 16 -29.18 -13.05 21.55
C ASP A 16 -30.25 -12.07 21.03
N ALA A 17 -29.84 -11.01 20.34
CA ALA A 17 -30.70 -10.02 19.73
C ALA A 17 -30.38 -9.85 18.23
N PRO A 18 -31.37 -9.52 17.40
CA PRO A 18 -31.13 -9.29 15.98
C PRO A 18 -30.28 -8.03 15.79
N PRO A 19 -29.32 -8.05 14.86
CA PRO A 19 -28.58 -6.85 14.49
C PRO A 19 -29.52 -5.85 13.82
N ARG A 20 -29.23 -4.56 14.02
CA ARG A 20 -30.00 -3.46 13.42
C ARG A 20 -29.25 -2.96 12.19
N ASP A 21 -30.00 -2.71 11.12
CA ASP A 21 -29.48 -2.22 9.85
C ASP A 21 -30.49 -1.22 9.26
N PRO A 22 -30.19 0.10 9.27
CA PRO A 22 -28.99 0.73 9.82
C PRO A 22 -28.90 0.64 11.36
N GLU A 23 -27.68 0.76 11.88
CA GLU A 23 -27.42 0.92 13.31
C GLU A 23 -27.99 2.28 13.78
N PRO A 24 -28.85 2.33 14.83
CA PRO A 24 -29.60 3.54 15.20
C PRO A 24 -28.78 4.79 15.57
N GLU A 25 -27.58 4.63 16.13
CA GLU A 25 -26.77 5.77 16.59
C GLU A 25 -25.87 6.35 15.49
N THR A 26 -25.15 5.47 14.79
CA THR A 26 -24.17 5.82 13.76
C THR A 26 -24.78 5.92 12.36
N GLY A 27 -25.94 5.29 12.13
CA GLY A 27 -26.54 5.15 10.81
C GLY A 27 -25.83 4.18 9.88
N TYR A 28 -24.80 3.47 10.35
CA TYR A 28 -24.07 2.52 9.53
C TYR A 28 -24.96 1.36 9.10
N THR A 29 -24.92 1.05 7.81
CA THR A 29 -25.56 -0.15 7.26
C THR A 29 -24.58 -1.30 7.19
N ALA A 30 -25.10 -2.53 7.13
CA ALA A 30 -24.27 -3.72 6.89
C ALA A 30 -23.43 -3.56 5.61
N ALA A 31 -24.03 -2.97 4.56
CA ALA A 31 -23.34 -2.67 3.31
C ALA A 31 -22.20 -1.64 3.48
N SER A 32 -22.41 -0.56 4.23
CA SER A 32 -21.35 0.44 4.46
C SER A 32 -20.18 -0.12 5.27
N VAL A 33 -20.47 -0.97 6.26
CA VAL A 33 -19.44 -1.61 7.10
C VAL A 33 -18.65 -2.63 6.27
N ALA A 34 -19.33 -3.45 5.48
CA ALA A 34 -18.69 -4.41 4.58
C ALA A 34 -17.77 -3.71 3.58
N LYS A 35 -18.23 -2.61 2.97
CA LYS A 35 -17.44 -1.82 2.03
C LYS A 35 -16.17 -1.25 2.68
N VAL A 36 -16.32 -0.55 3.81
CA VAL A 36 -15.15 0.02 4.51
C VAL A 36 -14.18 -1.07 5.00
N ALA A 37 -14.68 -2.23 5.43
CA ALA A 37 -13.83 -3.34 5.83
C ALA A 37 -13.06 -3.92 4.63
N TYR A 38 -13.71 -4.04 3.47
CA TYR A 38 -13.09 -4.49 2.23
C TYR A 38 -11.99 -3.54 1.76
N ASP A 39 -12.23 -2.23 1.85
CA ASP A 39 -11.31 -1.18 1.40
C ASP A 39 -10.01 -1.10 2.25
N VAL A 40 -10.00 -1.63 3.48
CA VAL A 40 -8.88 -1.51 4.43
C VAL A 40 -8.08 -2.81 4.60
N ASP A 41 -8.73 -3.88 5.08
CA ASP A 41 -8.12 -5.19 5.31
C ASP A 41 -9.27 -6.17 5.64
N PRO A 42 -9.73 -6.96 4.65
CA PRO A 42 -10.86 -7.87 4.83
C PRO A 42 -10.69 -8.77 6.06
N VAL A 43 -11.76 -8.88 6.87
CA VAL A 43 -11.77 -9.70 8.08
C VAL A 43 -12.91 -10.71 8.01
N SER A 44 -12.65 -11.94 8.45
CA SER A 44 -13.68 -12.97 8.56
C SER A 44 -14.56 -12.75 9.80
N VAL A 45 -15.88 -12.71 9.59
CA VAL A 45 -16.88 -12.56 10.66
C VAL A 45 -17.56 -13.89 10.93
N TYR A 46 -17.46 -14.39 12.16
CA TYR A 46 -18.13 -15.61 12.61
C TYR A 46 -19.26 -15.28 13.58
N GLY A 47 -20.47 -15.77 13.29
CA GLY A 47 -21.64 -15.58 14.15
C GLY A 47 -21.92 -16.80 15.02
N ILE A 48 -22.07 -16.62 16.32
CA ILE A 48 -22.57 -17.65 17.24
C ILE A 48 -23.95 -17.23 17.72
N ASP A 49 -24.97 -17.80 17.10
CA ASP A 49 -26.37 -17.53 17.38
C ASP A 49 -26.81 -18.24 18.67
N THR A 50 -27.07 -17.46 19.72
CA THR A 50 -27.67 -17.96 20.98
C THR A 50 -29.18 -17.75 21.03
N GLY A 51 -29.82 -17.33 19.93
CA GLY A 51 -31.28 -17.32 19.81
C GLY A 51 -31.88 -16.37 18.77
N GLN A 52 -31.17 -15.36 18.26
CA GLN A 52 -31.72 -14.33 17.36
C GLN A 52 -30.73 -13.76 16.31
N LEU A 53 -29.53 -14.33 16.13
CA LEU A 53 -28.54 -13.89 15.12
C LEU A 53 -28.76 -14.55 13.75
N ASN A 54 -30.00 -14.59 13.27
CA ASN A 54 -30.37 -15.26 12.01
C ASN A 54 -30.97 -14.32 10.95
N SER A 55 -30.88 -13.00 11.17
CA SER A 55 -31.33 -12.01 10.20
C SER A 55 -30.61 -12.14 8.87
N THR A 56 -31.32 -11.99 7.75
CA THR A 56 -30.74 -12.08 6.40
C THR A 56 -29.53 -11.15 6.21
N SER A 57 -29.61 -9.91 6.68
CA SER A 57 -28.51 -8.94 6.56
C SER A 57 -27.21 -9.41 7.23
N PHE A 58 -27.32 -9.99 8.43
CA PHE A 58 -26.18 -10.58 9.12
C PHE A 58 -25.62 -11.81 8.42
N GLN A 59 -26.49 -12.69 7.93
CA GLN A 59 -26.06 -13.85 7.16
C GLN A 59 -25.30 -13.41 5.90
N THR A 60 -25.81 -12.41 5.18
CA THR A 60 -25.13 -11.82 4.03
C THR A 60 -23.77 -11.27 4.41
N LEU A 61 -23.67 -10.45 5.47
CA LEU A 61 -22.40 -9.91 5.97
C LEU A 61 -21.38 -11.02 6.33
N VAL A 62 -21.83 -12.06 7.03
CA VAL A 62 -20.98 -13.20 7.42
C VAL A 62 -20.47 -13.92 6.16
N THR A 63 -21.34 -14.23 5.21
CA THR A 63 -20.95 -14.92 3.98
C THR A 63 -20.05 -14.09 3.06
N SER A 64 -20.30 -12.78 2.94
CA SER A 64 -19.44 -11.89 2.15
C SER A 64 -18.04 -11.74 2.76
N SER A 65 -17.91 -11.92 4.08
CA SER A 65 -16.63 -11.90 4.79
C SER A 65 -15.87 -13.23 4.77
N THR A 66 -16.32 -14.25 4.02
CA THR A 66 -15.82 -15.65 4.05
C THR A 66 -16.02 -16.37 5.40
N GLY A 67 -16.75 -15.77 6.33
CA GLY A 67 -17.05 -16.36 7.63
C GLY A 67 -18.27 -17.29 7.61
N THR A 68 -18.66 -17.79 8.79
CA THR A 68 -19.82 -18.70 8.94
C THR A 68 -20.60 -18.42 10.22
N THR A 69 -21.85 -18.88 10.26
CA THR A 69 -22.69 -18.85 11.46
C THR A 69 -22.93 -20.24 12.02
N ALA A 70 -22.97 -20.35 13.35
CA ALA A 70 -23.36 -21.56 14.07
C ALA A 70 -24.38 -21.24 15.15
N ASN A 71 -25.30 -22.16 15.43
CA ASN A 71 -26.28 -22.03 16.50
C ASN A 71 -25.80 -22.76 17.77
N ALA A 72 -25.90 -22.09 18.92
CA ALA A 72 -25.66 -22.64 20.24
C ALA A 72 -27.00 -23.02 20.89
N SER A 73 -27.34 -24.32 20.86
CA SER A 73 -28.58 -24.84 21.45
C SER A 73 -28.54 -24.88 22.98
N ALA A 74 -27.35 -24.77 23.58
CA ALA A 74 -27.14 -24.69 25.02
C ALA A 74 -25.92 -23.80 25.37
N PRO A 75 -25.89 -23.15 26.56
CA PRO A 75 -24.82 -22.23 26.93
C PRO A 75 -23.42 -22.84 26.98
N ASP A 76 -23.31 -24.13 27.26
CA ASP A 76 -22.04 -24.86 27.32
C ASP A 76 -21.40 -25.11 25.95
N GLN A 77 -22.16 -24.97 24.86
CA GLN A 77 -21.64 -25.13 23.49
C GLN A 77 -20.89 -23.90 22.97
N VAL A 78 -21.06 -22.74 23.60
CA VAL A 78 -20.51 -21.47 23.12
C VAL A 78 -18.98 -21.52 23.04
N SER A 79 -18.31 -22.08 24.05
CA SER A 79 -16.85 -22.20 24.06
C SER A 79 -16.33 -23.08 22.92
N ASP A 80 -17.02 -24.17 22.62
CA ASP A 80 -16.64 -25.08 21.55
C ASP A 80 -16.84 -24.44 20.17
N LEU A 81 -17.91 -23.67 20.00
CA LEU A 81 -18.17 -22.92 18.77
C LEU A 81 -17.16 -21.80 18.56
N VAL A 82 -16.72 -21.11 19.61
CA VAL A 82 -15.62 -20.13 19.52
C VAL A 82 -14.32 -20.82 19.08
N ASN A 83 -13.95 -21.93 19.72
CA ASN A 83 -12.76 -22.68 19.36
C ASN A 83 -12.83 -23.22 17.92
N LYS A 84 -14.02 -23.63 17.46
CA LYS A 84 -14.26 -24.05 16.08
C LYS A 84 -14.10 -22.90 15.10
N ALA A 85 -14.65 -21.71 15.39
CA ALA A 85 -14.50 -20.52 14.55
C ALA A 85 -13.02 -20.13 14.38
N ILE A 86 -12.26 -20.12 15.49
CA ILE A 86 -10.81 -19.88 15.47
C ILE A 86 -10.10 -20.93 14.62
N SER A 87 -10.38 -22.21 14.85
CA SER A 87 -9.77 -23.31 14.10
C SER A 87 -10.11 -23.26 12.62
N SER A 88 -11.32 -22.85 12.26
CA SER A 88 -11.74 -22.65 10.87
C SER A 88 -10.88 -21.59 10.19
N GLU A 89 -10.69 -20.43 10.84
CA GLU A 89 -9.87 -19.37 10.24
C GLU A 89 -8.40 -19.79 10.08
N LEU A 90 -7.85 -20.48 11.08
CA LEU A 90 -6.45 -20.90 11.06
C LEU A 90 -6.13 -21.87 9.92
N ASN A 91 -7.15 -22.54 9.35
CA ASN A 91 -6.98 -23.44 8.21
C ASN A 91 -7.22 -22.78 6.85
N LYS A 92 -7.67 -21.50 6.79
CA LYS A 92 -7.86 -20.78 5.53
C LYS A 92 -6.51 -20.40 4.89
N PRO A 93 -6.44 -20.33 3.55
CA PRO A 93 -5.23 -19.86 2.87
C PRO A 93 -4.86 -18.44 3.28
N PHE A 94 -3.63 -18.02 3.00
CA PHE A 94 -3.20 -16.64 3.10
C PHE A 94 -3.27 -16.01 1.71
N ALA A 95 -4.17 -15.03 1.55
CA ALA A 95 -4.25 -14.18 0.38
C ALA A 95 -3.31 -12.98 0.57
N TRP A 96 -2.58 -12.64 -0.49
CA TRP A 96 -1.75 -11.44 -0.54
C TRP A 96 -1.70 -10.94 -1.97
N ILE A 97 -1.79 -9.62 -2.10
CA ILE A 97 -1.67 -8.90 -3.36
C ILE A 97 -0.65 -7.78 -3.13
N GLN A 98 0.31 -7.65 -4.04
CA GLN A 98 1.30 -6.58 -4.01
C GLN A 98 0.57 -5.24 -4.22
N GLY A 99 1.10 -4.17 -3.64
CA GLY A 99 0.64 -2.81 -3.90
C GLY A 99 1.11 -1.84 -2.81
N PRO A 100 0.65 -0.57 -2.85
CA PRO A 100 -0.31 0.00 -3.81
C PRO A 100 0.22 0.05 -5.25
N TYR A 101 -0.69 0.21 -6.21
CA TYR A 101 -0.38 0.41 -7.63
C TYR A 101 -0.71 1.84 -8.07
N VAL A 102 0.15 2.41 -8.91
CA VAL A 102 -0.08 3.68 -9.58
C VAL A 102 0.30 3.50 -11.04
N ALA A 103 -0.58 3.86 -11.96
CA ALA A 103 -0.33 3.72 -13.39
C ALA A 103 -1.15 4.73 -14.21
N LYS A 104 -0.74 4.93 -15.46
CA LYS A 104 -1.48 5.78 -16.40
C LYS A 104 -2.65 5.01 -17.02
N VAL A 105 -3.75 5.71 -17.31
CA VAL A 105 -4.86 5.14 -18.08
C VAL A 105 -4.36 4.54 -19.40
N GLY A 106 -4.78 3.31 -19.69
CA GLY A 106 -4.41 2.57 -20.89
C GLY A 106 -3.07 1.83 -20.80
N ASP A 107 -2.25 2.08 -19.79
CA ASP A 107 -1.03 1.30 -19.56
C ASP A 107 -1.36 -0.05 -18.88
N PRO A 108 -0.62 -1.12 -19.22
CA PRO A 108 -0.78 -2.41 -18.55
C PRO A 108 -0.21 -2.37 -17.12
N VAL A 109 -1.01 -2.86 -16.17
CA VAL A 109 -0.62 -3.03 -14.76
C VAL A 109 -0.36 -4.51 -14.49
N ASP A 110 0.88 -4.84 -14.13
CA ASP A 110 1.26 -6.19 -13.70
C ASP A 110 0.95 -6.37 -12.21
N ILE A 111 -0.06 -7.16 -11.92
CA ILE A 111 -0.55 -7.42 -10.56
C ILE A 111 0.04 -8.74 -10.05
N ASP A 112 0.71 -8.70 -8.89
CA ASP A 112 1.44 -9.84 -8.32
C ASP A 112 0.83 -10.29 -6.99
N ALA A 113 0.35 -11.53 -6.94
CA ALA A 113 -0.14 -12.20 -5.75
C ALA A 113 0.71 -13.40 -5.33
N ALA A 114 1.96 -13.50 -5.81
CA ALA A 114 2.81 -14.68 -5.60
C ALA A 114 3.19 -14.97 -4.13
N ALA A 115 2.99 -14.03 -3.20
CA ALA A 115 3.17 -14.32 -1.77
C ALA A 115 1.94 -15.00 -1.12
N SER A 116 0.84 -15.15 -1.88
CA SER A 116 -0.30 -15.97 -1.47
C SER A 116 0.13 -17.43 -1.30
N HIS A 117 -0.38 -18.09 -0.26
CA HIS A 117 -0.06 -19.49 -0.01
C HIS A 117 -1.20 -20.24 0.68
N ALA A 118 -1.32 -21.52 0.37
CA ALA A 118 -2.23 -22.41 1.06
C ALA A 118 -1.67 -22.77 2.45
N VAL A 119 -2.57 -22.93 3.42
CA VAL A 119 -2.21 -23.52 4.72
C VAL A 119 -2.27 -25.05 4.64
N SER A 120 -3.22 -25.57 3.86
CA SER A 120 -3.38 -26.99 3.56
C SER A 120 -3.39 -27.21 2.05
N GLY A 121 -2.64 -28.22 1.58
CA GLY A 121 -2.60 -28.56 0.16
C GLY A 121 -1.98 -27.45 -0.72
N SER A 122 -2.68 -27.03 -1.77
CA SER A 122 -2.22 -26.02 -2.73
C SER A 122 -3.32 -25.02 -3.07
N LEU A 123 -2.93 -23.83 -3.54
CA LEU A 123 -3.87 -22.89 -4.17
C LEU A 123 -4.29 -23.43 -5.54
N THR A 124 -5.59 -23.36 -5.82
CA THR A 124 -6.24 -23.93 -7.01
C THR A 124 -6.93 -22.88 -7.87
N SER A 125 -7.24 -21.71 -7.32
CA SER A 125 -7.87 -20.61 -8.05
C SER A 125 -7.43 -19.26 -7.49
N TYR A 126 -7.32 -18.27 -8.39
CA TYR A 126 -7.14 -16.85 -8.14
C TYR A 126 -8.26 -16.12 -8.88
N GLU A 127 -9.11 -15.42 -8.15
CA GLU A 127 -10.24 -14.68 -8.68
C GLU A 127 -10.00 -13.19 -8.38
N TRP A 128 -10.12 -12.34 -9.40
CA TRP A 128 -9.76 -10.93 -9.35
C TRP A 128 -11.00 -10.06 -9.51
N ASP A 129 -11.10 -9.01 -8.69
CA ASP A 129 -12.11 -7.96 -8.73
C ASP A 129 -11.35 -6.66 -8.98
N PHE A 130 -11.46 -6.10 -10.19
CA PHE A 130 -10.64 -4.95 -10.61
C PHE A 130 -11.27 -3.60 -10.26
N ASN A 131 -12.55 -3.57 -9.86
CA ASN A 131 -13.27 -2.33 -9.58
C ASN A 131 -13.73 -2.19 -8.12
N GLY A 132 -13.54 -3.23 -7.31
CA GLY A 132 -13.88 -3.26 -5.89
C GLY A 132 -15.39 -3.35 -5.63
N ASP A 133 -16.19 -3.81 -6.60
CA ASP A 133 -17.64 -3.92 -6.46
C ASP A 133 -18.09 -5.22 -5.77
N GLY A 134 -17.15 -6.12 -5.50
CA GLY A 134 -17.38 -7.42 -4.86
C GLY A 134 -17.79 -8.54 -5.82
N VAL A 135 -17.90 -8.26 -7.11
CA VAL A 135 -18.00 -9.24 -8.20
C VAL A 135 -16.60 -9.50 -8.75
N TYR A 136 -16.27 -10.77 -8.95
CA TYR A 136 -14.98 -11.15 -9.50
C TYR A 136 -15.07 -11.15 -11.04
N ASP A 137 -14.27 -10.33 -11.67
CA ASP A 137 -14.22 -10.10 -13.11
C ASP A 137 -13.45 -11.18 -13.85
N GLU A 138 -12.39 -11.70 -13.23
CA GLU A 138 -11.49 -12.67 -13.85
C GLU A 138 -11.14 -13.83 -12.91
N THR A 139 -10.91 -15.00 -13.48
CA THR A 139 -10.52 -16.21 -12.75
C THR A 139 -9.40 -16.93 -13.47
N GLY A 140 -8.36 -17.31 -12.73
CA GLY A 140 -7.23 -18.05 -13.25
C GLY A 140 -6.54 -18.91 -12.19
N THR A 141 -5.41 -19.51 -12.58
CA THR A 141 -4.58 -20.33 -11.69
C THR A 141 -3.17 -19.75 -11.48
N SER A 142 -2.85 -18.69 -12.22
CA SER A 142 -1.59 -17.95 -12.08
C SER A 142 -1.69 -16.96 -10.93
N PRO A 143 -0.65 -16.83 -10.08
CA PRO A 143 -0.59 -15.79 -9.06
C PRO A 143 -0.30 -14.40 -9.63
N ARG A 144 -0.05 -14.29 -10.94
CA ARG A 144 0.24 -13.03 -11.62
C ARG A 144 -0.69 -12.84 -12.80
N ILE A 145 -1.12 -11.62 -12.99
CA ILE A 145 -2.03 -11.20 -14.05
C ILE A 145 -1.67 -9.80 -14.52
N THR A 146 -1.91 -9.50 -15.78
CA THR A 146 -1.77 -8.16 -16.35
C THR A 146 -3.17 -7.64 -16.66
N HIS A 147 -3.50 -6.45 -16.17
CA HIS A 147 -4.79 -5.80 -16.42
C HIS A 147 -4.58 -4.38 -16.95
N THR A 148 -5.48 -3.90 -17.81
CA THR A 148 -5.44 -2.54 -18.36
C THR A 148 -6.75 -1.84 -18.09
N PHE A 149 -6.68 -0.71 -17.39
CA PHE A 149 -7.81 0.15 -17.09
C PHE A 149 -8.03 1.14 -18.24
N SER A 150 -9.26 1.20 -18.76
CA SER A 150 -9.60 2.07 -19.89
C SER A 150 -10.03 3.49 -19.49
N GLU A 151 -10.25 3.72 -18.20
CA GLU A 151 -10.67 4.99 -17.62
C GLU A 151 -9.87 5.24 -16.34
N GLU A 152 -9.83 6.50 -15.90
CA GLU A 152 -9.28 6.85 -14.59
C GLU A 152 -10.05 6.11 -13.49
N PHE A 153 -9.31 5.59 -12.51
CA PHE A 153 -9.88 4.80 -11.43
C PHE A 153 -9.04 4.97 -10.17
N SER A 154 -9.65 5.39 -9.08
CA SER A 154 -9.02 5.39 -7.76
C SER A 154 -9.91 4.57 -6.83
N GLY A 155 -9.34 3.49 -6.30
CA GLY A 155 -10.10 2.52 -5.52
C GLY A 155 -9.28 1.32 -5.11
N VAL A 156 -9.97 0.24 -4.77
CA VAL A 156 -9.33 -1.04 -4.43
C VAL A 156 -9.58 -2.07 -5.52
N ILE A 157 -8.56 -2.90 -5.74
CA ILE A 157 -8.74 -4.19 -6.39
C ILE A 157 -8.76 -5.30 -5.33
N GLY A 158 -9.56 -6.32 -5.57
CA GLY A 158 -9.71 -7.49 -4.74
C GLY A 158 -9.12 -8.74 -5.36
N LEU A 159 -8.65 -9.63 -4.49
CA LEU A 159 -8.20 -10.97 -4.84
C LEU A 159 -8.87 -11.96 -3.90
N ARG A 160 -9.48 -13.01 -4.45
CA ARG A 160 -9.86 -14.22 -3.71
C ARG A 160 -9.01 -15.40 -4.17
N VAL A 161 -8.34 -16.04 -3.21
CA VAL A 161 -7.64 -17.30 -3.47
C VAL A 161 -8.43 -18.46 -2.89
N THR A 162 -8.46 -19.58 -3.61
CA THR A 162 -9.11 -20.82 -3.19
C THR A 162 -8.09 -21.93 -3.09
N GLN A 163 -7.98 -22.57 -1.92
CA GLN A 163 -7.12 -23.74 -1.75
C GLN A 163 -7.86 -25.05 -2.04
N SER A 164 -7.13 -26.16 -2.16
CA SER A 164 -7.63 -27.45 -2.64
C SER A 164 -8.75 -28.09 -1.81
N ASP A 165 -8.92 -27.68 -0.55
CA ASP A 165 -10.02 -28.13 0.33
C ASP A 165 -11.28 -27.24 0.22
N GLY A 166 -11.27 -26.25 -0.67
CA GLY A 166 -12.38 -25.33 -0.92
C GLY A 166 -12.39 -24.09 -0.01
N GLN A 167 -11.49 -23.98 0.97
CA GLN A 167 -11.41 -22.77 1.78
C GLN A 167 -10.82 -21.60 0.99
N THR A 168 -11.32 -20.41 1.30
CA THR A 168 -10.96 -19.18 0.60
C THR A 168 -10.41 -18.13 1.54
N ALA A 169 -9.65 -17.18 0.98
CA ALA A 169 -9.25 -15.96 1.66
C ALA A 169 -9.24 -14.81 0.65
N VAL A 170 -9.49 -13.60 1.15
CA VAL A 170 -9.55 -12.38 0.34
C VAL A 170 -8.45 -11.42 0.77
N ALA A 171 -7.86 -10.71 -0.18
CA ALA A 171 -6.96 -9.58 0.04
C ALA A 171 -7.33 -8.44 -0.91
N THR A 172 -7.06 -7.21 -0.50
CA THR A 172 -7.28 -6.01 -1.32
C THR A 172 -6.02 -5.15 -1.34
N THR A 173 -5.86 -4.35 -2.38
CA THR A 173 -4.86 -3.27 -2.45
C THR A 173 -5.44 -2.07 -3.17
N GLN A 174 -4.92 -0.88 -2.81
CA GLN A 174 -5.22 0.35 -3.53
C GLN A 174 -4.59 0.31 -4.93
N VAL A 175 -5.32 0.89 -5.88
CA VAL A 175 -4.85 1.23 -7.21
C VAL A 175 -5.31 2.65 -7.55
N ASP A 176 -4.40 3.43 -8.11
CA ASP A 176 -4.67 4.75 -8.65
C ASP A 176 -4.26 4.76 -10.13
N ILE A 177 -5.26 4.91 -11.00
CA ILE A 177 -5.12 5.04 -12.44
C ILE A 177 -5.42 6.49 -12.81
N THR A 178 -4.38 7.20 -13.23
CA THR A 178 -4.42 8.64 -13.50
C THR A 178 -4.07 8.94 -14.96
N ASP A 179 -4.26 10.18 -15.40
CA ASP A 179 -3.99 10.61 -16.77
C ASP A 179 -2.49 10.70 -17.10
N ASP A 180 -1.63 10.86 -16.10
CA ASP A 180 -0.17 10.99 -16.24
C ASP A 180 0.63 9.80 -15.67
N GLY A 181 0.02 9.01 -14.79
CA GLY A 181 0.64 7.86 -14.14
C GLY A 181 1.35 8.17 -12.82
N ASP A 182 1.01 9.26 -12.13
CA ASP A 182 1.33 9.42 -10.71
C ASP A 182 0.12 9.86 -9.85
N ASN A 183 0.38 10.16 -8.57
CA ASN A 183 -0.64 10.51 -7.58
C ASN A 183 -0.61 12.00 -7.19
N THR A 184 0.08 12.85 -7.94
CA THR A 184 0.14 14.27 -7.67
C THR A 184 -1.05 14.97 -8.30
N PRO A 185 -1.87 15.71 -7.52
CA PRO A 185 -2.97 16.48 -8.10
C PRO A 185 -2.45 17.51 -9.10
N ARG A 186 -3.13 17.63 -10.24
CA ARG A 186 -2.78 18.54 -11.35
C ARG A 186 -2.53 20.00 -10.96
N ASP A 187 -3.12 20.47 -9.86
CA ASP A 187 -2.93 21.85 -9.36
C ASP A 187 -1.66 22.05 -8.53
N GLN A 188 -1.03 20.97 -8.12
CA GLN A 188 0.22 20.89 -7.37
C GLN A 188 1.34 20.22 -8.16
N ASP A 189 1.03 19.81 -9.39
CA ASP A 189 1.94 19.10 -10.26
C ASP A 189 2.71 20.05 -11.18
N ASN A 190 4.04 19.98 -11.12
CA ASN A 190 4.95 20.68 -12.02
C ASN A 190 5.21 19.92 -13.33
N CYS A 191 4.69 18.70 -13.51
CA CYS A 191 4.57 17.99 -14.78
C CYS A 191 3.19 17.33 -15.04
N PRO A 192 2.11 18.12 -15.20
CA PRO A 192 0.70 17.66 -15.30
C PRO A 192 0.31 16.54 -16.27
N ASP A 193 1.21 16.12 -17.17
CA ASP A 193 0.95 15.12 -18.20
C ASP A 193 2.04 14.01 -18.23
N VAL A 194 3.01 14.08 -17.31
CA VAL A 194 4.16 13.18 -17.23
C VAL A 194 4.38 12.77 -15.77
N SER A 195 4.24 11.47 -15.48
CA SER A 195 4.54 10.89 -14.16
C SER A 195 5.88 11.37 -13.61
N ASN A 196 5.82 12.12 -12.51
CA ASN A 196 6.96 12.71 -11.85
C ASN A 196 6.80 12.78 -10.32
N TRP A 197 6.19 11.77 -9.69
CA TRP A 197 5.91 11.64 -8.24
C TRP A 197 6.84 12.35 -7.23
N GLY A 198 8.14 12.48 -7.53
CA GLY A 198 9.10 13.25 -6.72
C GLY A 198 8.99 14.77 -6.79
N GLN A 199 8.20 15.34 -7.72
CA GLN A 199 8.07 16.77 -8.03
C GLN A 199 9.41 17.52 -8.09
N THR A 200 10.46 16.90 -8.62
CA THR A 200 11.79 17.55 -8.67
C THR A 200 11.74 18.73 -9.63
N ASP A 201 12.25 19.87 -9.19
CA ASP A 201 12.41 21.11 -9.96
C ASP A 201 13.74 21.74 -9.52
N TYR A 202 14.79 21.44 -10.27
CA TYR A 202 16.16 21.76 -9.86
C TYR A 202 16.45 23.27 -9.94
N ASP A 203 15.86 24.00 -10.90
CA ASP A 203 16.13 25.41 -11.12
C ASP A 203 15.05 26.38 -10.58
N ASN A 204 13.95 25.82 -10.06
CA ASN A 204 12.82 26.47 -9.41
C ASN A 204 12.04 27.42 -10.32
N ASP A 205 11.82 27.00 -11.57
CA ASP A 205 11.03 27.76 -12.53
C ASP A 205 9.54 27.33 -12.57
N GLY A 206 9.19 26.27 -11.85
CA GLY A 206 7.83 25.74 -11.75
C GLY A 206 7.49 24.66 -12.78
N VAL A 207 8.43 24.27 -13.64
CA VAL A 207 8.37 23.09 -14.51
C VAL A 207 9.23 21.99 -13.88
N GLY A 208 8.72 20.76 -13.83
CA GLY A 208 9.46 19.65 -13.23
C GLY A 208 10.53 19.09 -14.17
N ASP A 209 11.61 18.54 -13.58
CA ASP A 209 12.77 18.01 -14.31
C ASP A 209 12.40 16.93 -15.36
N GLU A 210 11.31 16.17 -15.15
CA GLU A 210 10.86 15.10 -16.05
C GLU A 210 10.17 15.63 -17.32
N CYS A 211 9.61 16.85 -17.27
CA CYS A 211 8.92 17.50 -18.38
C CYS A 211 9.61 18.79 -18.87
N ASP A 212 10.71 19.18 -18.23
CA ASP A 212 11.56 20.29 -18.65
C ASP A 212 12.60 19.81 -19.69
N PRO A 213 12.64 20.40 -20.90
CA PRO A 213 13.70 20.12 -21.87
C PRO A 213 15.11 20.57 -21.43
N ASP A 214 15.22 21.55 -20.53
CA ASP A 214 16.48 22.11 -20.03
C ASP A 214 16.50 22.19 -18.48
N PRO A 215 16.47 21.06 -17.72
CA PRO A 215 16.27 21.03 -16.24
C PRO A 215 17.27 21.81 -15.35
N GLY A 216 18.28 22.42 -15.95
CA GLY A 216 19.27 23.26 -15.25
C GLY A 216 19.12 24.76 -15.53
N PHE A 217 18.17 25.14 -16.38
CA PHE A 217 17.98 26.51 -16.85
C PHE A 217 16.50 26.88 -16.90
N PRO A 218 16.08 27.95 -16.20
CA PRO A 218 14.69 28.35 -16.18
C PRO A 218 14.13 28.55 -17.59
N THR A 219 12.99 27.96 -17.88
CA THR A 219 12.21 28.10 -19.12
C THR A 219 11.87 29.55 -19.43
N GLN A 220 11.81 30.40 -18.41
CA GLN A 220 11.66 31.85 -18.55
C GLN A 220 12.87 32.62 -18.02
N ASP A 221 13.41 33.49 -18.88
CA ASP A 221 14.41 34.50 -18.49
C ASP A 221 13.87 35.34 -17.31
N LYS A 222 14.69 35.50 -16.26
CA LYS A 222 14.39 36.44 -15.18
C LYS A 222 14.22 37.86 -15.75
N PRO A 223 13.36 38.71 -15.17
CA PRO A 223 13.23 40.10 -15.61
C PRO A 223 14.59 40.80 -15.72
N GLY A 224 14.96 41.21 -16.94
CA GLY A 224 16.23 41.87 -17.25
C GLY A 224 17.34 40.96 -17.80
N VAL A 225 17.11 39.65 -17.90
CA VAL A 225 17.96 38.70 -18.62
C VAL A 225 17.46 38.62 -20.07
N CYS A 226 18.37 38.64 -21.02
CA CYS A 226 18.06 38.50 -22.44
C CYS A 226 19.20 37.76 -23.13
N VAL A 227 18.89 37.07 -24.22
CA VAL A 227 19.86 36.38 -25.05
C VAL A 227 20.44 37.36 -26.07
N VAL A 228 21.74 37.64 -25.95
CA VAL A 228 22.48 38.52 -26.86
C VAL A 228 22.32 38.00 -28.29
N GLY A 229 21.76 38.84 -29.17
CA GLY A 229 21.50 38.49 -30.57
C GLY A 229 20.13 37.86 -30.88
N LYS A 230 19.26 37.67 -29.88
CA LYS A 230 17.86 37.23 -30.06
C LYS A 230 16.85 38.31 -29.67
N ASN A 231 16.83 38.68 -28.39
CA ASN A 231 15.82 39.54 -27.79
C ASN A 231 16.42 40.68 -26.93
N CYS A 232 17.75 40.72 -26.75
CA CYS A 232 18.39 41.88 -26.17
C CYS A 232 18.23 43.12 -27.07
N PRO A 233 17.97 44.31 -26.48
CA PRO A 233 18.21 45.56 -27.20
C PRO A 233 19.62 45.55 -27.79
N PRO A 234 19.83 46.06 -29.02
CA PRO A 234 21.16 46.17 -29.59
C PRO A 234 22.05 46.91 -28.60
N ASP A 235 23.16 46.28 -28.26
CA ASP A 235 24.11 46.73 -27.26
C ASP A 235 24.49 48.19 -27.59
N SER A 236 23.94 49.16 -26.85
CA SER A 236 24.05 50.58 -27.20
C SER A 236 25.44 51.15 -26.89
N GLY A 237 26.44 50.27 -26.75
CA GLY A 237 27.86 50.62 -26.74
C GLY A 237 28.34 51.37 -25.51
N THR A 238 27.54 51.46 -24.44
CA THR A 238 28.02 51.96 -23.15
C THR A 238 28.14 50.80 -22.18
N PRO A 239 29.37 50.35 -21.85
CA PRO A 239 29.59 49.45 -20.73
C PRO A 239 28.92 50.05 -19.51
N SER A 240 27.89 49.39 -18.99
CA SER A 240 27.44 49.69 -17.64
C SER A 240 28.62 49.39 -16.74
N ALA A 241 29.11 50.38 -16.01
CA ALA A 241 30.17 50.18 -15.04
C ALA A 241 29.67 49.13 -14.05
N GLN A 242 30.14 47.89 -14.20
CA GLN A 242 29.98 46.85 -13.20
C GLN A 242 30.39 47.48 -11.86
N PRO A 243 29.54 47.47 -10.82
CA PRO A 243 29.95 47.93 -9.51
C PRO A 243 31.20 47.14 -9.14
N THR A 244 32.31 47.86 -8.95
CA THR A 244 33.55 47.25 -8.49
C THR A 244 33.24 46.58 -7.15
N PRO A 245 33.46 45.27 -6.98
CA PRO A 245 33.37 44.68 -5.65
C PRO A 245 34.32 45.45 -4.74
N ALA A 246 33.81 45.95 -3.62
CA ALA A 246 34.65 46.60 -2.62
C ALA A 246 35.81 45.67 -2.25
N PRO A 247 37.04 46.18 -2.02
CA PRO A 247 38.14 45.35 -1.58
C PRO A 247 37.75 44.67 -0.27
N SER A 248 37.60 43.34 -0.33
CA SER A 248 37.41 42.51 0.85
C SER A 248 38.65 42.70 1.73
N GLY A 249 38.46 43.35 2.88
CA GLY A 249 39.49 43.48 3.90
C GLY A 249 39.90 42.08 4.34
N GLY A 250 41.07 41.66 3.86
CA GLY A 250 41.69 40.39 4.21
C GLY A 250 41.89 40.29 5.72
N SER A 251 40.98 39.59 6.38
CA SER A 251 41.25 38.95 7.66
C SER A 251 41.74 37.55 7.35
N THR A 252 43.03 37.32 7.53
CA THR A 252 43.65 35.99 7.49
C THR A 252 42.86 35.04 8.41
N PRO A 253 42.36 33.89 7.92
CA PRO A 253 41.77 32.90 8.81
C PRO A 253 42.88 32.32 9.69
N THR A 254 42.70 32.41 11.01
CA THR A 254 43.48 31.62 11.97
C THR A 254 43.27 30.13 11.66
N PRO A 255 44.32 29.30 11.56
CA PRO A 255 44.14 27.88 11.32
C PRO A 255 43.36 27.25 12.48
N PRO A 256 42.36 26.39 12.21
CA PRO A 256 41.64 25.70 13.27
C PRO A 256 42.59 24.76 14.01
N SER A 257 42.53 24.76 15.35
CA SER A 257 43.16 23.73 16.17
C SER A 257 42.71 22.33 15.71
N PRO A 258 43.59 21.31 15.78
CA PRO A 258 43.23 19.97 15.36
C PRO A 258 42.07 19.43 16.20
N LEU A 259 40.97 19.12 15.52
CA LEU A 259 39.83 18.40 16.08
C LEU A 259 40.28 17.02 16.59
N SER A 260 39.76 16.64 17.76
CA SER A 260 39.91 15.29 18.31
C SER A 260 39.42 14.23 17.30
N PRO A 261 40.02 13.03 17.26
CA PRO A 261 39.69 12.02 16.28
C PRO A 261 38.23 11.55 16.40
N PRO A 262 37.57 11.22 15.26
CA PRO A 262 36.17 10.81 15.26
C PRO A 262 36.00 9.46 15.95
N ARG A 263 34.92 9.34 16.73
CA ARG A 263 34.41 8.05 17.20
C ARG A 263 34.03 7.21 15.96
N ARG A 264 34.53 5.98 15.89
CA ARG A 264 34.26 5.03 14.78
C ARG A 264 32.75 4.94 14.47
N PRO A 265 32.35 4.92 13.19
CA PRO A 265 30.99 4.60 12.81
C PRO A 265 30.66 3.15 13.22
N ARG A 266 29.48 2.96 13.82
CA ARG A 266 28.91 1.61 13.99
C ARG A 266 28.63 1.07 12.58
N GLN A 267 29.26 -0.06 12.26
CA GLN A 267 28.98 -0.80 11.02
C GLN A 267 27.49 -1.18 11.01
N PHE A 268 26.73 -0.63 10.06
CA PHE A 268 25.47 -1.22 9.62
C PHE A 268 25.83 -2.50 8.87
N ARG A 269 25.59 -3.64 9.52
CA ARG A 269 25.80 -4.95 8.95
C ARG A 269 24.71 -5.19 7.91
N GLN A 270 25.07 -5.18 6.63
CA GLN A 270 24.32 -5.89 5.58
C GLN A 270 24.14 -7.33 6.05
N LEU A 271 22.91 -7.75 6.31
CA LEU A 271 22.61 -9.16 6.55
C LEU A 271 22.17 -9.78 5.22
N LEU A 272 23.19 -10.20 4.46
CA LEU A 272 23.08 -11.28 3.50
C LEU A 272 22.48 -12.50 4.23
N LEU A 273 21.45 -13.12 3.63
CA LEU A 273 21.04 -14.48 3.95
C LEU A 273 22.26 -15.39 3.73
N GLN A 274 22.85 -15.88 4.81
CA GLN A 274 23.74 -17.03 4.78
C GLN A 274 23.24 -18.04 5.82
N SER A 275 22.90 -19.20 5.29
CA SER A 275 22.68 -20.47 5.97
C SER A 275 23.80 -20.77 6.97
N ALA A 276 23.43 -21.24 8.16
CA ALA A 276 24.38 -21.65 9.18
C ALA A 276 23.88 -22.87 9.98
N PRO A 277 24.81 -23.64 10.57
CA PRO A 277 24.73 -25.10 10.64
C PRO A 277 24.36 -25.67 12.03
N SER A 278 24.10 -26.98 12.08
CA SER A 278 23.92 -27.77 13.30
C SER A 278 25.13 -27.69 14.25
N PRO A 279 24.90 -27.80 15.57
CA PRO A 279 25.92 -28.35 16.45
C PRO A 279 25.44 -29.49 17.36
N THR A 280 26.37 -30.41 17.50
CA THR A 280 26.42 -31.68 18.20
C THR A 280 26.68 -31.50 19.71
N GLN A 281 26.10 -32.43 20.48
CA GLN A 281 26.38 -32.96 21.84
C GLN A 281 27.42 -32.33 22.81
N GLY A 282 26.97 -32.24 24.07
CA GLY A 282 27.67 -32.71 25.30
C GLY A 282 28.32 -31.65 26.20
N PRO A 283 28.55 -31.89 27.51
CA PRO A 283 28.51 -33.17 28.24
C PRO A 283 27.75 -33.18 29.60
N THR A 284 27.59 -34.39 30.12
CA THR A 284 27.09 -34.85 31.42
C THR A 284 27.84 -34.29 32.64
N ARG A 285 27.16 -34.00 33.76
CA ARG A 285 27.57 -34.50 35.10
C ARG A 285 26.45 -34.43 36.16
N ALA A 286 26.45 -35.47 36.99
CA ALA A 286 25.53 -35.82 38.06
C ALA A 286 25.60 -34.94 39.32
N GLY A 287 24.50 -34.98 40.06
CA GLY A 287 24.30 -34.52 41.44
C GLY A 287 22.88 -34.84 41.85
#